data_AF-A0A9E1NZR3-F1
#
_entry.id   AF-A0A9E1NZR3-F1
#
_cell.length_a   1.000
_cell.length_b   1.000
_cell.length_c   1.000
_cell.angle_alpha   90.00
_cell.angle_beta   90.00
_cell.angle_gamma   90.00
#
_symmetry.space_group_name_H-M   'P 1'
#
loop_
_entity.id
_entity.type
_entity.pdbx_description
1 polymer ?
#
loop_
_entity_poly.entity_id
_entity_poly.type
_entity_poly.pdbx_seq_one_letter_code
_entity_poly.pdbx_strand_id
1 'polypeptide(L)' 'MDYYVKELADKRAVLVAEDGYTLGEFPSVSVAYLTCCEECHAKPSYVEHYYSYLDGTSDKMESTYM' A
#
# COMPACT_ATOMS: atom_id res chain seq x y z
N MET A 1 -7.94 -8.24 14.02
CA MET A 1 -7.93 -8.64 12.61
C MET A 1 -7.35 -7.46 11.88
N ASP A 2 -6.14 -7.64 11.37
CA ASP A 2 -5.35 -6.54 10.80
C ASP A 2 -5.50 -6.50 9.28
N TYR A 3 -5.48 -5.27 8.76
CA TYR A 3 -5.63 -5.00 7.34
C TYR A 3 -4.56 -4.01 6.91
N TYR A 4 -4.11 -4.09 5.67
CA TYR A 4 -3.22 -3.10 5.10
C TYR A 4 -3.68 -2.76 3.68
N VAL A 5 -3.40 -1.52 3.28
CA VAL A 5 -3.73 -1.05 1.93
C VAL A 5 -2.46 -1.13 1.10
N LYS A 6 -2.53 -1.79 -0.05
CA LYS A 6 -1.42 -1.86 -1.00
C LYS A 6 -1.76 -1.07 -2.24
N GLU A 7 -1.00 -0.01 -2.49
CA GLU A 7 -1.07 0.78 -3.71
C GLU A 7 -0.45 -0.01 -4.87
N LEU A 8 -1.01 0.16 -6.06
CA LEU A 8 -0.59 -0.46 -7.31
C LEU A 8 -0.04 0.61 -8.26
N ALA A 9 0.70 0.17 -9.28
CA ALA A 9 1.33 1.04 -10.29
C ALA A 9 0.38 1.99 -11.02
N ASP A 10 -0.92 1.70 -11.01
CA ASP A 10 -1.96 2.44 -11.71
C ASP A 10 -2.69 3.46 -10.81
N LYS A 11 -2.12 3.81 -9.65
CA LYS A 11 -2.75 4.60 -8.57
C LYS A 11 -3.97 3.93 -7.92
N ARG A 12 -4.29 2.71 -8.34
CA ARG A 12 -5.25 1.83 -7.68
C ARG A 12 -4.69 1.34 -6.35
N ALA A 13 -5.57 0.84 -5.50
CA ALA A 13 -5.18 0.25 -4.22
C ALA A 13 -5.99 -1.00 -3.94
N VAL A 14 -5.41 -1.97 -3.25
CA VAL A 14 -6.09 -3.17 -2.80
C VAL A 14 -6.07 -3.23 -1.28
N LEU A 15 -7.19 -3.62 -0.68
CA LEU A 15 -7.27 -3.88 0.75
C LEU A 15 -6.95 -5.35 0.98
N VAL A 16 -5.93 -5.63 1.78
CA VAL A 16 -5.44 -6.97 2.05
C VAL A 16 -5.52 -7.24 3.54
N ALA A 17 -6.08 -8.40 3.90
CA ALA A 17 -6.07 -8.88 5.27
C ALA A 17 -4.68 -9.44 5.65
N GLU A 18 -4.35 -9.46 6.93
CA GLU A 18 -3.10 -10.06 7.45
C GLU A 18 -2.86 -11.49 6.96
N ASP A 19 -3.93 -12.25 6.73
CA ASP A 19 -3.89 -13.63 6.22
C ASP A 19 -3.50 -13.72 4.73
N GLY A 20 -3.25 -12.58 4.07
CA GLY A 20 -2.87 -12.49 2.65
C GLY A 20 -4.05 -12.47 1.68
N TYR A 21 -5.28 -12.48 2.18
CA TYR A 21 -6.49 -12.39 1.36
C TYR A 21 -6.81 -10.96 0.95
N THR A 22 -6.94 -10.74 -0.35
CA THR A 22 -7.44 -9.47 -0.90
C THR A 22 -8.95 -9.38 -0.71
N LEU A 23 -9.38 -8.37 0.05
CA LEU A 23 -10.80 -8.07 0.30
C LEU A 23 -11.45 -7.34 -0.87
N GLY A 24 -10.68 -6.50 -1.57
CA GLY A 24 -11.17 -5.75 -2.72
C GLY A 24 -10.10 -4.88 -3.36
N GLU A 25 -10.35 -4.52 -4.63
CA GLU A 25 -9.59 -3.52 -5.37
C GLU A 25 -10.39 -2.22 -5.46
N PHE A 26 -9.70 -1.12 -5.23
CA PHE A 26 -10.24 0.22 -5.12
C PHE A 26 -9.51 1.16 -6.07
N PRO A 27 -10.19 2.22 -6.53
CA PRO A 27 -9.60 3.17 -7.47
C PRO A 27 -8.48 4.01 -6.85
N SER A 28 -8.38 4.09 -5.52
CA SER A 28 -7.34 4.86 -4.82
C SER A 28 -7.14 4.38 -3.39
N VAL A 29 -5.96 4.65 -2.82
CA VAL A 29 -5.63 4.36 -1.41
C VAL A 29 -6.65 4.97 -0.45
N SER A 30 -7.07 6.21 -0.68
CA SER A 30 -8.05 6.89 0.18
C SER A 30 -9.40 6.17 0.23
N VAL A 31 -9.84 5.61 -0.91
CA VAL A 31 -11.09 4.85 -0.99
C VAL A 31 -10.94 3.53 -0.25
N ALA A 32 -9.85 2.78 -0.48
CA ALA A 32 -9.56 1.54 0.24
C ALA A 32 -9.49 1.77 1.78
N TYR A 33 -8.87 2.87 2.20
CA TYR A 33 -8.76 3.25 3.61
C TYR A 33 -10.13 3.57 4.23
N LEU A 34 -10.95 4.37 3.54
CA LEU A 34 -12.29 4.70 4.00
C LEU A 34 -13.18 3.46 4.08
N THR A 35 -13.18 2.62 3.04
CA THR A 35 -13.92 1.37 3.04
C THR A 35 -13.47 0.44 4.16
N CYS A 36 -12.17 0.35 4.46
CA CYS A 36 -11.69 -0.40 5.63
C CYS A 36 -12.26 0.15 6.95
N CYS A 37 -12.29 1.48 7.10
CA CYS A 37 -12.84 2.11 8.30
C CYS A 37 -14.36 1.94 8.43
N GLU A 38 -15.10 1.98 7.32
CA GLU A 38 -16.57 1.86 7.30
C GLU A 38 -17.04 0.41 7.39
N GLU A 39 -16.49 -0.49 6.57
CA GLU A 39 -16.94 -1.89 6.49
C GLU A 39 -16.30 -2.77 7.55
N CYS A 40 -14.98 -2.62 7.77
CA CYS A 40 -14.26 -3.45 8.74
C CYS A 40 -14.26 -2.86 10.15
N HIS A 41 -14.78 -1.63 10.32
CA HIS A 41 -14.71 -0.87 11.58
C HIS A 41 -13.30 -0.80 12.18
N ALA A 42 -12.29 -0.90 11.32
CA ALA A 42 -10.88 -1.03 11.69
C ALA A 42 -10.03 -0.09 10.84
N LYS A 43 -9.02 0.52 11.45
CA LYS A 43 -8.02 1.27 10.70
C LYS A 43 -6.99 0.29 10.13
N PRO A 44 -6.59 0.46 8.86
CA PRO A 44 -5.50 -0.34 8.31
C PRO A 44 -4.20 -0.02 9.07
N SER A 45 -3.40 -1.06 9.29
CA SER A 45 -2.16 -1.00 10.06
C SER A 45 -1.07 -0.21 9.33
N TYR A 46 -0.97 -0.36 8.02
CA TYR A 46 -0.07 0.44 7.18
C TYR A 46 -0.58 0.53 5.74
N VAL A 47 -0.01 1.47 5.00
CA VAL A 47 -0.21 1.63 3.56
C VAL A 47 1.10 1.32 2.85
N GLU A 48 1.13 0.24 2.06
CA GLU A 48 2.24 -0.08 1.17
C GLU A 48 2.10 0.75 -0.10
N HIS A 49 2.93 1.80 -0.23
CA HIS A 49 2.96 2.63 -1.43
C HIS A 49 3.75 1.95 -2.54
N TYR A 50 3.22 2.02 -3.78
CA TYR A 50 3.94 1.51 -4.94
C TYR A 50 5.07 2.48 -5.29
N TYR A 51 6.24 2.25 -4.72
CA TYR A 51 7.44 2.92 -5.18
C TYR A 51 7.92 2.25 -6.46
N SER A 52 7.62 2.90 -7.59
CA SER A 52 8.17 2.53 -8.89
C SER A 52 9.67 2.86 -8.90
N TYR A 53 10.50 2.00 -8.29
CA TYR A 53 11.98 2.10 -8.31
C TYR A 53 12.58 2.01 -9.73
N LEU A 54 11.75 1.96 -10.77
CA LEU A 54 12.13 1.82 -12.18
C LEU A 54 11.91 3.08 -13.02
N ASP A 55 11.33 4.16 -12.48
CA ASP A 55 11.18 5.42 -13.20
C ASP A 55 12.15 6.48 -12.64
N GLY A 56 13.41 6.38 -13.07
CA GLY A 56 14.43 7.42 -12.90
C GLY A 56 15.38 7.24 -11.72
N THR A 57 16.59 6.79 -12.02
CA THR A 57 17.81 6.87 -11.17
C THR A 57 17.78 5.96 -9.92
N SER A 58 18.26 4.73 -10.06
CA SER A 58 19.57 4.40 -9.44
C SER A 58 20.52 5.59 -9.38
N ASP A 59 20.37 6.49 -8.41
CA ASP A 59 21.46 7.37 -7.98
C ASP A 59 21.52 7.37 -6.45
N LYS A 60 22.60 6.77 -5.95
CA LYS A 60 23.21 6.92 -4.62
C LYS A 60 22.65 6.10 -3.46
N MET A 61 22.80 4.78 -3.57
CA MET A 61 23.49 4.04 -2.51
C MET A 61 25.01 4.11 -2.77
N GLU A 62 25.62 5.27 -2.50
CA GLU A 62 27.08 5.33 -2.35
C GLU A 62 27.44 6.35 -1.26
N SER A 63 27.73 5.82 -0.09
CA SER A 63 28.67 6.36 0.90
C SER A 63 28.69 5.32 2.03
N THR A 64 29.42 4.23 1.84
CA THR A 64 30.87 4.14 2.05
C THR A 64 31.21 4.41 3.52
N TYR A 65 31.47 3.30 4.20
CA TYR A 65 32.16 3.17 5.46
C TYR A 65 33.36 4.12 5.52
N MET A 66 33.34 5.08 6.45
CA MET A 66 34.52 5.59 7.16
C MET A 66 34.12 6.01 8.56
#